data_AF-A0AAP2MP63-F1
#
_entry.id   AF-A0AAP2MP63-F1
#
_cell.length_a   1.000
_cell.length_b   1.000
_cell.length_c   1.000
_cell.angle_alpha   90.00
_cell.angle_beta   90.00
_cell.angle_gamma   90.00
#
_symmetry.space_group_name_H-M   'P 1'
#
loop_
_entity.id
_entity.type
_entity.pdbx_description
1 polymer ?
#
loop_
_entity_poly.entity_id
_entity_poly.type
_entity_poly.pdbx_seq_one_letter_code
_entity_poly.pdbx_strand_id
1 'polypeptide(L)'
;MITGQPYSVEQGWSEESAWLGPDFGGFQQPTCLLQEAKGDYDRFFDSETKKPVTWFKEFSKITVAIEERTMKVHANPPTKRQYYFQTPLTMSYFRTTLAENRIPYVVAG
;
A
#
# COMPACT_ATOMS: atom_id res chain seq x y z
N MET A 1 -1.69 -19.50 -6.38
CA MET A 1 -2.98 -19.41 -5.66
C MET A 1 -2.96 -18.08 -4.91
N ILE A 2 -4.02 -17.27 -5.01
CA ILE A 2 -4.15 -16.04 -4.20
C ILE A 2 -5.03 -16.39 -3.01
N THR A 3 -4.55 -16.16 -1.79
CA THR A 3 -5.25 -16.52 -0.54
C THR A 3 -5.40 -15.26 0.30
N GLY A 4 -6.60 -14.73 0.49
CA GLY A 4 -6.83 -13.66 1.47
C GLY A 4 -8.11 -12.87 1.23
N GLN A 5 -8.46 -12.05 2.22
CA GLN A 5 -9.73 -11.32 2.27
C GLN A 5 -9.60 -9.86 1.76
N PRO A 6 -10.72 -9.25 1.32
CA PRO A 6 -10.78 -7.81 1.04
C PRO A 6 -10.46 -6.95 2.27
N TYR A 7 -10.07 -5.70 2.02
CA TYR A 7 -9.96 -4.64 3.03
C TYR A 7 -11.28 -4.43 3.78
N SER A 8 -11.26 -4.69 5.09
CA SER A 8 -12.34 -4.47 6.08
C SER A 8 -13.70 -5.03 5.65
N VAL A 9 -13.93 -6.31 5.94
CA VAL A 9 -15.23 -6.99 5.72
C VAL A 9 -15.93 -7.23 7.06
N GLU A 10 -17.26 -7.40 7.04
CA GLU A 10 -18.03 -7.68 8.27
C GLU A 10 -17.51 -8.90 9.05
N GLN A 11 -16.85 -9.84 8.36
CA GLN A 11 -16.30 -11.05 8.97
C GLN A 11 -14.89 -10.89 9.58
N GLY A 12 -14.22 -9.75 9.42
CA GLY A 12 -12.87 -9.55 9.97
C GLY A 12 -11.99 -8.52 9.27
N TRP A 13 -10.72 -8.51 9.68
CA TRP A 13 -9.66 -7.71 9.06
C TRP A 13 -9.17 -8.36 7.77
N SER A 14 -8.58 -7.57 6.86
CA SER A 14 -7.99 -8.13 5.65
C SER A 14 -6.85 -9.07 5.97
N GLU A 15 -6.78 -10.18 5.23
CA GLU A 15 -5.75 -11.19 5.37
C GLU A 15 -4.66 -11.01 4.31
N GLU A 16 -3.41 -11.25 4.71
CA GLU A 16 -2.27 -11.19 3.80
C GLU A 16 -2.43 -12.18 2.65
N SER A 17 -2.24 -11.67 1.43
CA SER A 17 -2.39 -12.42 0.19
C SER A 17 -1.07 -12.56 -0.55
N ALA A 18 -0.54 -13.78 -0.59
CA ALA A 18 0.65 -14.11 -1.36
C ALA A 18 0.31 -14.17 -2.86
N TRP A 19 0.98 -13.34 -3.67
CA TRP A 19 0.85 -13.41 -5.13
C TRP A 19 2.16 -13.05 -5.84
N LEU A 20 2.69 -13.98 -6.64
CA LEU A 20 3.97 -13.87 -7.38
C LEU A 20 5.19 -13.55 -6.49
N GLY A 21 5.17 -14.02 -5.24
CA GLY A 21 6.24 -13.82 -4.25
C GLY A 21 5.88 -12.86 -3.11
N PRO A 22 5.50 -11.59 -3.37
CA PRO A 22 5.16 -10.65 -2.31
C PRO A 22 3.77 -10.90 -1.72
N ASP A 23 3.67 -10.60 -0.42
CA ASP A 23 2.41 -10.53 0.30
C ASP A 23 1.77 -9.13 0.16
N PHE A 24 0.48 -9.12 -0.13
CA PHE A 24 -0.36 -7.93 -0.19
C PHE A 24 -1.29 -7.90 1.02
N GLY A 25 -1.69 -6.72 1.49
CA GLY A 25 -2.57 -6.59 2.65
C GLY A 25 -3.99 -7.12 2.46
N GLY A 26 -4.41 -7.39 1.21
CA GLY A 26 -5.69 -8.02 0.89
C GLY A 26 -5.92 -8.21 -0.61
N PHE A 27 -7.00 -8.91 -0.97
CA PHE A 27 -7.38 -9.14 -2.36
C PHE A 27 -8.91 -9.12 -2.56
N GLN A 28 -9.38 -8.38 -3.56
CA GLN A 28 -10.77 -8.42 -4.03
C GLN A 28 -10.85 -9.22 -5.33
N GLN A 29 -11.32 -10.47 -5.22
CA GLN A 29 -11.43 -11.38 -6.34
C GLN A 29 -12.27 -10.82 -7.51
N PRO A 30 -13.46 -10.20 -7.30
CA PRO A 30 -14.33 -9.78 -8.41
C PRO A 30 -13.72 -8.69 -9.30
N THR A 31 -12.80 -7.89 -8.76
CA THR A 31 -12.17 -6.76 -9.47
C THR A 31 -10.69 -6.98 -9.77
N CYS A 32 -10.17 -8.17 -9.42
CA CYS A 32 -8.74 -8.51 -9.44
C CYS A 32 -7.87 -7.43 -8.75
N LEU A 33 -8.38 -6.86 -7.65
CA LEU A 33 -7.74 -5.74 -6.95
C LEU A 33 -6.91 -6.22 -5.77
N LEU A 34 -5.60 -6.04 -5.84
CA LEU A 34 -4.68 -6.21 -4.71
C LEU A 34 -4.66 -4.94 -3.86
N GLN A 35 -4.75 -5.10 -2.55
CA GLN A 35 -4.90 -4.00 -1.60
C GLN A 35 -3.71 -3.93 -0.65
N GLU A 36 -3.32 -2.71 -0.28
CA GLU A 36 -2.21 -2.44 0.62
C GLU A 36 -2.62 -1.39 1.65
N ALA A 37 -2.63 -1.76 2.93
CA ALA A 37 -2.89 -0.81 4.01
C ALA A 37 -1.57 -0.27 4.58
N LYS A 38 -1.53 1.04 4.83
CA LYS A 38 -0.46 1.71 5.58
C LYS A 38 -1.09 2.40 6.79
N GLY A 39 -0.65 1.99 7.96
CA GLY A 39 -1.12 2.54 9.23
C GLY A 39 -0.60 3.95 9.50
N ASP A 40 -0.81 4.41 10.73
CA ASP A 40 -0.31 5.68 11.22
C ASP A 40 1.21 5.66 11.38
N TYR A 41 1.90 6.18 10.35
CA TYR A 41 3.33 6.45 10.39
C TYR A 41 3.63 7.92 10.74
N ASP A 42 2.64 8.73 11.13
CA ASP A 42 2.84 10.16 11.40
C ASP A 42 3.79 10.38 12.58
N ARG A 43 3.85 9.42 13.52
CA ARG A 43 4.84 9.37 14.60
C ARG A 43 6.30 9.34 14.15
N PHE A 44 6.56 9.02 12.88
CA PHE A 44 7.89 9.03 12.29
C PHE A 44 8.18 10.28 11.46
N PHE A 45 7.29 11.28 11.51
CA PHE A 45 7.53 12.60 10.93
C PHE A 45 7.87 13.59 12.03
N ASP A 46 8.82 14.45 11.73
CA ASP A 46 9.14 15.60 12.55
C ASP A 46 7.96 16.57 12.57
N SER A 47 7.58 17.03 13.76
CA SER A 47 6.35 17.80 13.97
C SER A 47 6.39 19.18 13.33
N GLU A 48 7.58 19.77 13.20
CA GLU A 48 7.80 21.10 12.64
C GLU A 48 7.99 21.06 11.13
N THR A 49 8.90 20.20 10.67
CA THR A 49 9.32 20.15 9.26
C THR A 49 8.42 19.26 8.40
N LYS A 50 7.59 18.41 9.02
CA LYS A 50 6.78 17.37 8.35
C LYS A 50 7.60 16.44 7.45
N LYS A 51 8.90 16.28 7.75
CA LYS A 51 9.79 15.34 7.07
C LYS A 51 9.98 14.09 7.92
N PRO A 52 10.22 12.92 7.30
CA PRO A 52 10.56 11.73 8.06
C PRO A 52 11.81 11.90 8.92
N VAL A 53 11.79 11.31 10.11
CA VAL A 53 12.97 11.18 10.95
C VAL A 53 14.03 10.31 10.27
N THR A 54 15.29 10.73 10.35
CA THR A 54 16.38 10.15 9.53
C THR A 54 16.74 8.71 9.92
N TRP A 55 16.44 8.29 11.15
CA TRP A 55 16.67 6.93 11.65
C TRP A 55 15.61 5.93 11.17
N PHE A 56 14.43 6.39 10.72
CA PHE A 56 13.35 5.51 10.27
C PHE A 56 13.51 5.19 8.78
N LYS A 57 14.17 4.06 8.49
CA LYS A 57 14.51 3.64 7.11
C LYS A 57 13.39 2.88 6.38
N GLU A 58 12.29 2.55 7.07
CA GLU A 58 11.21 1.74 6.49
C GLU A 58 10.50 2.43 5.33
N PHE A 59 10.48 3.76 5.28
CA PHE A 59 9.90 4.48 4.15
C PHE A 59 10.61 4.19 2.83
N SER A 60 11.95 4.09 2.82
CA SER A 60 12.70 3.71 1.62
C SER A 60 12.36 2.28 1.18
N LYS A 61 12.19 1.35 2.12
CA LYS A 61 11.77 -0.03 1.81
C LYS A 61 10.35 -0.08 1.25
N ILE A 62 9.44 0.75 1.77
CA ILE A 62 8.07 0.85 1.24
C ILE A 62 8.08 1.41 -0.18
N THR A 63 8.91 2.42 -0.49
CA THR A 63 9.08 2.92 -1.86
C THR A 63 9.54 1.83 -2.82
N VAL A 64 10.59 1.08 -2.48
CA VAL A 64 11.07 -0.05 -3.31
C VAL A 64 9.97 -1.10 -3.50
N ALA A 65 9.26 -1.45 -2.42
CA ALA A 65 8.16 -2.41 -2.50
C ALA A 65 6.98 -1.88 -3.35
N ILE A 66 6.71 -0.57 -3.37
CA ILE A 66 5.73 0.03 -4.26
C ILE A 66 6.12 -0.26 -5.72
N GLU A 67 7.36 0.06 -6.10
CA GLU A 67 7.86 -0.07 -7.46
C GLU A 67 7.90 -1.54 -7.93
N GLU A 68 8.54 -2.42 -7.17
CA GLU A 68 8.70 -3.84 -7.51
C GLU A 68 7.36 -4.56 -7.69
N ARG A 69 6.45 -4.36 -6.74
CA ARG A 69 5.13 -5.00 -6.79
C ARG A 69 4.28 -4.42 -7.92
N THR A 70 4.45 -3.14 -8.25
CA THR A 70 3.69 -2.51 -9.34
C THR A 70 4.14 -2.99 -10.71
N MET A 71 5.44 -3.23 -10.91
CA MET A 71 5.92 -3.89 -12.13
C MET A 71 5.23 -5.26 -12.34
N LYS A 72 5.09 -6.05 -11.28
CA LYS A 72 4.38 -7.34 -11.34
C LYS A 72 2.90 -7.18 -11.68
N VAL A 73 2.22 -6.21 -11.08
CA VAL A 73 0.80 -5.93 -11.37
C VAL A 73 0.61 -5.52 -12.82
N HIS A 74 1.42 -4.59 -13.34
CA HIS A 74 1.34 -4.14 -14.73
C HIS A 74 1.65 -5.24 -15.74
N ALA A 75 2.52 -6.19 -15.40
CA ALA A 75 2.83 -7.34 -16.26
C ALA A 75 1.71 -8.39 -16.33
N ASN A 76 0.68 -8.32 -15.47
CA ASN A 76 -0.37 -9.34 -15.36
C ASN A 76 -1.79 -8.73 -15.40
N PRO A 77 -2.24 -8.14 -16.52
CA PRO A 77 -3.62 -7.71 -16.66
C PRO A 77 -4.59 -8.90 -16.53
N PRO A 78 -5.80 -8.72 -15.94
CA PRO A 78 -6.44 -7.46 -15.55
C PRO A 78 -6.15 -7.02 -14.11
N THR A 79 -5.09 -7.52 -13.46
CA THR A 79 -4.76 -7.23 -12.07
C THR A 79 -4.60 -5.74 -11.82
N LYS A 80 -5.21 -5.25 -10.75
CA LYS A 80 -5.13 -3.85 -10.29
C LYS A 80 -4.55 -3.79 -8.89
N ARG A 81 -4.12 -2.60 -8.50
CA ARG A 81 -3.60 -2.34 -7.16
C ARG A 81 -4.17 -1.05 -6.59
N GLN A 82 -4.42 -1.01 -5.29
CA GLN A 82 -4.81 0.21 -4.58
C GLN A 82 -4.21 0.27 -3.17
N TYR A 83 -3.76 1.46 -2.77
CA TYR A 83 -3.28 1.72 -1.41
C TYR A 83 -4.34 2.39 -0.54
N TYR A 84 -4.38 2.02 0.73
CA TYR A 84 -5.19 2.62 1.78
C TYR A 84 -4.26 3.19 2.85
N PHE A 85 -4.39 4.48 3.14
CA PHE A 85 -3.59 5.15 4.15
C PHE A 85 -4.47 5.56 5.32
N GLN A 86 -4.03 5.30 6.54
CA GLN A 86 -4.72 5.77 7.73
C GLN A 86 -4.66 7.29 7.86
N THR A 87 -3.53 7.91 7.47
CA THR A 87 -3.33 9.36 7.66
C THR A 87 -2.97 10.06 6.34
N PRO A 88 -3.36 11.34 6.17
CA PRO A 88 -3.02 12.12 5.00
C PRO A 88 -1.53 12.49 4.94
N LEU A 89 -0.85 12.64 6.07
CA LEU A 89 0.58 12.98 6.11
C LEU A 89 1.42 11.83 5.56
N THR A 90 1.22 10.61 6.05
CA THR A 90 1.86 9.42 5.49
C THR A 90 1.55 9.25 3.99
N MET A 91 0.30 9.44 3.57
CA MET A 91 -0.06 9.40 2.13
C MET A 91 0.71 10.43 1.32
N SER A 92 0.80 11.67 1.80
CA SER A 92 1.45 12.77 1.09
C SER A 92 2.92 12.50 0.81
N TYR A 93 3.60 11.78 1.72
CA TYR A 93 4.98 11.37 1.55
C TYR A 93 5.16 10.42 0.36
N PHE A 94 4.23 9.48 0.16
CA PHE A 94 4.29 8.51 -0.94
C PHE A 94 3.62 8.98 -2.24
N ARG A 95 2.97 10.15 -2.22
CA ARG A 95 2.15 10.64 -3.34
C ARG A 95 2.88 10.65 -4.68
N THR A 96 4.14 11.12 -4.70
CA THR A 96 4.93 11.18 -5.94
C THR A 96 5.20 9.78 -6.48
N THR A 97 5.70 8.86 -5.65
CA THR A 97 5.96 7.47 -6.05
C THR A 97 4.70 6.76 -6.55
N LEU A 98 3.56 6.96 -5.88
CA LEU A 98 2.28 6.38 -6.30
C LEU A 98 1.83 6.93 -7.66
N ALA A 99 1.97 8.24 -7.89
CA ALA A 99 1.60 8.89 -9.14
C ALA A 99 2.49 8.43 -10.31
N GLU A 100 3.81 8.38 -10.11
CA GLU A 100 4.77 7.90 -11.11
C GLU A 100 4.48 6.44 -11.54
N ASN A 101 3.99 5.64 -10.59
CA ASN A 101 3.63 4.25 -10.82
C ASN A 101 2.14 4.05 -11.21
N ARG A 102 1.35 5.12 -11.40
CA ARG A 102 -0.09 5.07 -11.75
C ARG A 102 -0.94 4.26 -10.78
N ILE A 103 -0.63 4.34 -9.48
CA ILE A 103 -1.32 3.56 -8.45
C ILE A 103 -2.38 4.44 -7.77
N PRO A 104 -3.66 4.05 -7.77
CA PRO A 104 -4.70 4.75 -7.01
C PRO A 104 -4.50 4.55 -5.50
N TYR A 105 -4.96 5.54 -4.73
CA TYR A 105 -4.93 5.48 -3.27
C TYR A 105 -6.18 6.11 -2.64
N VAL A 106 -6.48 5.71 -1.40
CA VAL A 106 -7.53 6.25 -0.55
C VAL A 106 -6.94 6.59 0.82
N VAL A 107 -7.41 7.68 1.44
CA VAL A 107 -7.15 7.95 2.86
C VAL A 107 -8.38 7.51 3.64
N ALA A 108 -8.23 6.50 4.50
CA ALA A 108 -9.30 5.76 5.18
C ALA A 108 -9.22 5.96 6.70
N GLY A 109 -9.14 7.22 7.13
CA GLY A 109 -8.91 7.65 8.52
C GLY A 109 -9.87 7.06 9.54
#